data_AF-A0ABC8UWJ3-F1
#
_entry.id   AF-A0ABC8UWJ3-F1
#
_cell.length_a   1.000
_cell.length_b   1.000
_cell.length_c   1.000
_cell.angle_alpha   90.00
_cell.angle_beta   90.00
_cell.angle_gamma   90.00
#
_symmetry.space_group_name_H-M   'P 1'
#
loop_
_entity.id
_entity.type
_entity.pdbx_description
1 polymer ?
#
loop_
_entity_poly.entity_id
_entity_poly.type
_entity_poly.pdbx_seq_one_letter_code
_entity_poly.pdbx_strand_id
1 'polypeptide(L)'
;MRLWEVLWTHYLSEHLHLYVCVAILKRYGSKIMGEQMDFDTLLKFINELSGCIDLDATLRDAEALCICAGENGAASIPPGTPPSLPLEDVSFYPQQDDDDVL
;
A
#
# COMPACT_ATOMS: atom_id res chain seq x y z
N MET A 1 -0.10 13.21 -3.00
CA MET A 1 -0.67 12.74 -4.28
C MET A 1 0.17 11.66 -4.94
N ARG A 2 1.51 11.80 -5.03
CA ARG A 2 2.39 10.81 -5.71
C ARG A 2 2.22 9.34 -5.34
N LEU A 3 1.97 9.00 -4.06
CA LEU A 3 1.75 7.61 -3.65
C LEU A 3 0.57 6.97 -4.41
N TRP A 4 -0.56 7.66 -4.41
CA TRP A 4 -1.78 7.19 -5.05
C TRP A 4 -1.63 7.08 -6.57
N GLU A 5 -0.95 8.05 -7.19
CA GLU A 5 -0.63 8.02 -8.63
C GLU A 5 0.14 6.74 -9.01
N VAL A 6 1.16 6.37 -8.23
CA VAL A 6 1.95 5.16 -8.51
C VAL A 6 1.11 3.90 -8.27
N LEU A 7 0.37 3.83 -7.16
CA LEU A 7 -0.46 2.67 -6.82
C LEU A 7 -1.54 2.36 -7.88
N TRP A 8 -2.13 3.39 -8.48
CA TRP A 8 -3.23 3.24 -9.45
C TRP A 8 -2.77 2.95 -10.88
N THR A 9 -1.48 3.10 -11.19
CA THR A 9 -0.96 2.75 -12.54
C THR A 9 -0.91 1.25 -12.81
N HIS A 10 -1.02 0.41 -11.76
CA HIS A 10 -0.91 -1.06 -11.86
C HIS A 10 0.34 -1.57 -12.59
N TYR A 11 1.38 -0.75 -12.68
CA TYR A 11 2.51 -1.01 -13.57
C TYR A 11 3.28 -2.31 -13.24
N LEU A 12 3.43 -2.64 -11.95
CA LEU A 12 4.20 -3.79 -11.47
C LEU A 12 3.34 -4.89 -10.83
N SER A 13 2.30 -4.50 -10.09
CA SER A 13 1.39 -5.43 -9.41
C SER A 13 0.09 -4.74 -9.08
N GLU A 14 -1.01 -5.49 -9.12
CA GLU A 14 -2.30 -5.02 -8.63
C GLU A 14 -2.30 -4.78 -7.12
N HIS A 15 -1.41 -5.45 -6.37
CA HIS A 15 -1.31 -5.34 -4.91
C HIS A 15 -0.02 -4.64 -4.45
N LEU A 16 0.45 -3.65 -5.22
CA LEU A 16 1.66 -2.89 -4.90
C LEU A 16 1.63 -2.27 -3.48
N HIS A 17 0.45 -1.91 -2.98
CA HIS A 17 0.28 -1.41 -1.60
C HIS A 17 0.80 -2.39 -0.52
N LEU A 18 0.72 -3.70 -0.74
CA LEU A 18 1.28 -4.69 0.19
C LEU A 18 2.81 -4.61 0.23
N TYR A 19 3.44 -4.44 -0.93
CA TYR A 19 4.89 -4.27 -1.02
C TYR A 19 5.35 -2.96 -0.39
N VAL A 20 4.54 -1.89 -0.43
CA VAL A 20 4.79 -0.65 0.32
C VAL A 20 4.78 -0.91 1.83
N CYS A 21 3.79 -1.64 2.34
CA CYS A 21 3.75 -2.04 3.76
C CYS A 21 4.99 -2.86 4.15
N VAL A 22 5.37 -3.83 3.32
CA VAL A 22 6.57 -4.65 3.55
C VAL A 22 7.84 -3.81 3.50
N ALA A 23 7.96 -2.84 2.59
CA ALA A 23 9.10 -1.94 2.50
C ALA A 23 9.27 -1.11 3.78
N ILE A 24 8.18 -0.57 4.34
CA ILE A 24 8.19 0.15 5.62
C ILE A 24 8.64 -0.80 6.74
N LEU A 25 8.03 -1.98 6.86
CA LEU A 25 8.38 -2.96 7.90
C LEU A 25 9.83 -3.43 7.78
N LYS A 26 10.33 -3.66 6.56
CA LYS A 26 11.72 -4.05 6.29
C LYS A 26 12.70 -2.99 6.79
N ARG A 27 12.39 -1.70 6.61
CA ARG A 27 13.26 -0.58 7.03
C ARG A 27 13.40 -0.48 8.54
N TYR A 28 12.33 -0.77 9.28
CA TYR A 28 12.31 -0.65 10.74
C TYR A 28 12.39 -1.98 11.48
N GLY A 29 12.42 -3.11 10.77
CA GLY A 29 12.36 -4.45 11.35
C GLY A 29 13.48 -4.74 12.35
N SER A 30 14.71 -4.27 12.10
CA SER A 30 15.82 -4.43 13.04
C SER A 30 15.60 -3.67 14.34
N LYS A 31 14.96 -2.50 14.30
CA LYS A 31 14.62 -1.73 15.50
C LYS A 31 13.50 -2.39 16.28
N ILE A 32 12.43 -2.79 15.58
CA ILE A 32 11.28 -3.48 16.18
C ILE A 32 11.72 -4.74 16.93
N MET A 33 12.53 -5.58 16.28
CA MET A 33 13.03 -6.82 16.86
C MET A 33 14.10 -6.56 17.94
N GLY A 34 14.99 -5.58 17.73
CA GLY A 34 16.05 -5.23 18.68
C GLY A 34 15.53 -4.65 20.00
N GLU A 35 14.43 -3.89 19.94
CA GLU A 35 13.77 -3.32 21.13
C GLU A 35 12.74 -4.28 21.75
N GLN A 36 12.48 -5.44 21.14
CA GLN A 36 11.47 -6.41 21.57
C GLN A 36 10.11 -5.76 21.85
N MET A 37 9.63 -4.94 20.91
CA MET A 37 8.36 -4.22 21.04
C MET A 37 7.19 -5.20 21.20
N ASP A 38 6.36 -4.97 22.21
CA ASP A 38 5.03 -5.58 22.32
C ASP A 38 4.02 -4.88 21.40
N PHE A 39 2.80 -5.41 21.30
CA PHE A 39 1.82 -4.94 20.33
C PHE A 39 1.51 -3.44 20.46
N ASP A 40 1.30 -2.95 21.68
CA ASP A 40 0.96 -1.54 21.92
C ASP A 40 2.13 -0.61 21.58
N THR A 41 3.36 -1.01 21.93
CA THR A 41 4.57 -0.25 21.58
C THR A 41 4.81 -0.23 20.08
N LEU A 42 4.62 -1.37 19.40
CA LEU A 42 4.73 -1.45 17.95
C LEU A 42 3.70 -0.56 17.27
N LEU A 43 2.44 -0.60 17.71
CA LEU A 43 1.37 0.24 17.16
C LEU A 43 1.67 1.73 17.35
N LYS A 44 2.13 2.13 18.54
CA LYS A 44 2.56 3.49 18.83
C LYS A 44 3.73 3.91 17.93
N PHE A 45 4.74 3.05 17.79
CA PHE A 45 5.90 3.30 16.94
C PHE A 45 5.50 3.49 15.47
N ILE A 46 4.65 2.61 14.92
CA ILE A 46 4.15 2.75 13.54
C ILE A 46 3.36 4.06 13.36
N ASN A 47 2.54 4.44 14.33
CA ASN A 47 1.82 5.72 14.27
C ASN A 47 2.76 6.93 14.30
N GLU A 48 3.84 6.86 15.09
CA GLU A 48 4.88 7.90 15.15
C GLU A 48 5.71 8.03 13.85
N LEU A 49 5.68 7.01 12.97
CA LEU A 49 6.27 7.12 11.63
C LEU A 49 5.45 8.00 10.68
N SER A 50 4.20 8.32 11.02
CA SER A 50 3.36 9.18 10.20
C SER A 50 4.02 10.54 9.95
N GLY A 51 4.11 10.95 8.68
CA GLY A 51 4.80 12.18 8.26
C GLY A 51 6.33 12.10 8.21
N CYS A 52 6.94 11.02 8.73
CA CYS A 52 8.39 10.79 8.71
C CYS A 52 8.84 9.82 7.60
N ILE A 53 7.91 9.18 6.91
CA ILE A 53 8.21 8.19 5.86
C ILE A 53 8.67 8.90 4.59
N ASP A 54 9.89 8.62 4.16
CA ASP A 54 10.40 9.01 2.85
C ASP A 54 9.71 8.18 1.76
N LEU A 55 8.75 8.81 1.08
CA LEU A 55 7.90 8.18 0.09
C LEU A 55 8.69 7.65 -1.11
N ASP A 56 9.62 8.44 -1.67
CA ASP A 56 10.35 8.06 -2.88
C ASP A 56 11.33 6.90 -2.62
N ALA A 57 11.92 6.84 -1.42
CA ALA A 57 12.73 5.69 -1.02
C ALA A 57 11.86 4.44 -0.79
N THR A 58 10.72 4.60 -0.13
CA THR A 58 9.80 3.50 0.18
C THR A 58 9.21 2.88 -1.09
N LEU A 59 8.84 3.71 -2.07
CA LEU A 59 8.35 3.24 -3.37
C LEU A 59 9.43 2.46 -4.12
N ARG A 60 10.66 2.97 -4.19
CA ARG A 60 11.79 2.25 -4.82
C ARG A 60 12.05 0.89 -4.17
N ASP A 61 12.01 0.82 -2.85
CA ASP A 61 12.16 -0.44 -2.12
C ASP A 61 10.99 -1.40 -2.40
N ALA A 62 9.76 -0.89 -2.48
CA ALA A 62 8.57 -1.68 -2.80
C ALA A 62 8.62 -2.25 -4.23
N GLU A 63 9.04 -1.45 -5.21
CA GLU A 63 9.22 -1.90 -6.60
C GLU A 63 10.30 -2.99 -6.69
N ALA A 64 11.44 -2.78 -6.02
CA ALA A 64 12.51 -3.78 -5.96
C ALA A 64 12.02 -5.08 -5.31
N LEU A 65 11.26 -5.00 -4.21
CA LEU A 65 10.67 -6.17 -3.56
C LEU A 65 9.68 -6.90 -4.49
N CYS A 66 8.84 -6.16 -5.22
CA CYS A 66 7.88 -6.72 -6.17
C CYS A 66 8.60 -7.49 -7.30
N ILE A 67 9.65 -6.89 -7.87
CA ILE A 67 10.46 -7.51 -8.92
C ILE A 67 11.20 -8.75 -8.39
N CYS A 68 11.80 -8.65 -7.20
CA CYS A 68 12.51 -9.76 -6.57
C CYS A 68 11.58 -10.93 -6.22
N ALA A 69 10.35 -10.65 -5.80
CA ALA A 69 9.39 -11.67 -5.41
C ALA A 69 8.82 -12.43 -6.62
N GLY A 70 8.67 -11.75 -7.77
CA GLY A 70 8.20 -12.35 -9.03
C GLY A 70 6.89 -13.13 -8.87
N GLU A 71 6.78 -14.27 -9.56
CA GLU A 71 5.59 -15.14 -9.52
C GLU A 71 5.31 -15.71 -8.12
N ASN A 72 6.35 -15.97 -7.33
CA ASN A 72 6.21 -16.47 -5.96
C ASN A 72 5.58 -15.42 -5.04
N GLY A 73 5.91 -14.14 -5.26
CA GLY A 73 5.29 -13.02 -4.57
C GLY A 73 3.80 -12.95 -4.84
N ALA A 74 3.41 -13.05 -6.12
CA ALA A 74 2.00 -13.08 -6.53
C ALA A 74 1.25 -14.30 -5.96
N ALA A 75 1.88 -15.48 -5.97
CA ALA A 75 1.29 -16.70 -5.42
C ALA A 75 1.11 -16.68 -3.90
N SER A 76 1.86 -15.82 -3.20
CA SER A 76 1.76 -15.65 -1.74
C SER A 76 0.59 -14.75 -1.32
N ILE A 77 -0.04 -14.05 -2.27
CA ILE A 77 -1.17 -13.17 -1.99
C ILE A 77 -2.45 -14.02 -1.88
N PRO A 78 -3.19 -13.97 -0.75
CA PRO A 78 -4.39 -14.75 -0.57
C PRO A 78 -5.46 -14.43 -1.63
N PRO A 79 -6.22 -15.44 -2.09
CA PRO A 79 -7.34 -15.19 -2.99
C PRO A 79 -8.39 -14.30 -2.32
N GLY A 80 -8.92 -13.33 -3.06
CA GLY A 80 -9.87 -12.33 -2.53
C GLY A 80 -9.24 -11.10 -1.88
N THR A 81 -7.91 -10.98 -1.91
CA THR A 81 -7.24 -9.73 -1.53
C THR A 81 -7.62 -8.63 -2.53
N PRO A 82 -8.11 -7.46 -2.09
CA PRO A 82 -8.49 -6.40 -3.00
C PRO A 82 -7.26 -5.77 -3.69
N PRO A 83 -7.38 -5.35 -4.96
CA PRO A 83 -6.34 -4.58 -5.66
C PRO A 83 -6.18 -3.16 -5.06
N SER A 84 -5.04 -2.53 -5.37
CA SER A 84 -4.68 -1.17 -4.90
C SER A 84 -5.64 -0.10 -5.42
N LEU A 85 -6.17 -0.31 -6.62
CA LEU A 85 -7.31 0.41 -7.14
C LEU A 85 -8.54 -0.46 -6.88
N PRO A 86 -9.56 0.02 -6.19
CA PRO A 86 -10.85 -0.64 -6.17
C PRO A 86 -11.33 -0.73 -7.63
N LEU A 87 -11.52 -1.94 -8.14
CA LEU A 87 -12.35 -2.12 -9.34
C LEU A 87 -13.78 -1.82 -8.91
N GLU A 88 -14.13 -0.54 -8.85
CA GLU A 88 -15.53 -0.17 -8.83
C GLU A 88 -16.12 -0.63 -10.15
N ASP A 89 -17.09 -1.53 -10.06
CA ASP A 89 -18.18 -1.58 -11.01
C ASP A 89 -18.70 -0.13 -11.12
N VAL A 90 -18.29 0.57 -12.18
CA VAL A 90 -18.59 1.99 -12.45
C VAL A 90 -20.11 2.25 -12.51
N SER A 91 -20.94 1.21 -12.35
CA SER A 91 -22.41 1.26 -12.36
C SER A 91 -23.08 1.80 -11.10
N PHE A 92 -22.36 2.08 -9.99
CA PHE A 92 -22.98 2.47 -8.71
C PHE A 92 -22.79 3.93 -8.27
N TYR A 93 -22.22 4.81 -9.08
CA TYR A 93 -22.45 6.25 -8.85
C TYR A 93 -23.87 6.56 -9.32
N PRO A 94 -24.84 6.88 -8.43
CA PRO A 94 -26.04 7.52 -8.89
C PRO A 94 -25.59 8.80 -9.58
N GLN A 95 -25.82 8.85 -10.89
CA GLN A 95 -25.79 10.08 -11.65
C GLN A 95 -26.86 10.95 -10.99
N GLN A 96 -26.44 11.83 -10.08
CA GLN A 96 -27.34 12.83 -9.54
C GLN A 96 -27.55 13.79 -10.70
N ASP A 97 -28.63 13.56 -11.44
CA ASP A 97 -29.11 14.44 -12.50
C ASP A 97 -29.30 15.83 -11.87
N ASP A 98 -28.33 16.71 -12.05
CA ASP A 98 -28.50 18.16 -11.93
C ASP A 98 -29.33 18.62 -13.15
N ASP A 99 -30.60 18.24 -13.17
CA ASP A 99 -31.64 18.81 -14.01
C ASP A 99 -32.71 19.39 -13.09
N ASP A 100 -32.50 20.65 -12.66
CA ASP A 100 -33.54 21.68 -12.48
C ASP A 100 -32.95 22.86 -11.69
N VAL A 101 -32.55 23.94 -12.39
CA VAL A 101 -33.00 25.34 -12.16
C VAL A 101 -32.48 26.21 -13.33
N LEU A 102 -33.35 26.46 -14.31
CA LEU A 102 -33.62 27.80 -14.85
C LEU A 102 -35.10 27.89 -15.26
#